data_AF-X1KJ54-F1
#
_entry.id   AF-X1KJ54-F1
#
_cell.length_a   1.000
_cell.length_b   1.000
_cell.length_c   1.000
_cell.angle_alpha   90.00
_cell.angle_beta   90.00
_cell.angle_gamma   90.00
#
_symmetry.space_group_name_H-M   'P 1'
#
loop_
_entity.id
_entity.type
_entity.pdbx_description
1 polymer ?
#
loop_
_entity_poly.entity_id
_entity_poly.type
_entity_poly.pdbx_seq_one_letter_code
_entity_poly.pdbx_strand_id
1 'polypeptide(L)'
;IKVIVAGIVIFFLVFFPNIGKAKALAKEPSLIDQAWYSSLEWLQDNSPEPFGAPDFYYELYETPFHYPETAYGVMSWWDYGYWIMRLSHRIPNSNPGQGYAAKVARFFIAQDEETANQIADEMSSKYVIIDHRMPTSKFYAMPTWAGRSPDDYFGTYYVPKEGGELQPVSFFYPSYYSSTVVRLYNFDGKAMLPEETLVISYQEKLSQEGVRYKEITGSETFSTYEEAEAYILSQESGKYVIGNSNPLVTPVPLEKLEHYKLVHQSAATAPVAGKRVPSVKIFEYVKTVDS
;
A
#
# COMPACT_ATOMS: atom_id res chain seq x y z
N ILE A 1 53.49 -15.51 17.05
CA ILE A 1 52.62 -16.68 17.35
C ILE A 1 51.35 -16.26 18.09
N LYS A 2 51.41 -15.66 19.29
CA LYS A 2 50.20 -15.28 20.08
C LYS A 2 49.23 -14.35 19.34
N VAL A 3 49.73 -13.33 18.63
CA VAL A 3 48.90 -12.39 17.85
C VAL A 3 48.23 -13.06 16.64
N ILE A 4 48.93 -13.97 15.97
CA ILE A 4 48.40 -14.71 14.82
C ILE A 4 47.28 -15.65 15.25
N VAL A 5 47.48 -16.38 16.35
CA VAL A 5 46.46 -17.27 16.93
C VAL A 5 45.23 -16.47 17.37
N ALA A 6 45.43 -15.33 18.04
CA ALA A 6 44.32 -14.43 18.41
C ALA A 6 43.55 -13.93 17.18
N GLY A 7 44.25 -13.56 16.10
CA GLY A 7 43.62 -13.15 14.84
C GLY A 7 42.79 -14.26 14.19
N ILE A 8 43.30 -15.49 14.17
CA ILE A 8 42.58 -16.67 13.66
C ILE A 8 41.31 -16.92 14.48
N VAL A 9 41.42 -16.88 15.81
CA VAL A 9 40.28 -17.08 16.72
C VAL A 9 39.22 -15.99 16.50
N ILE A 10 39.62 -14.72 16.42
CA ILE A 10 38.69 -13.61 16.14
C ILE A 10 38.02 -13.80 14.78
N PHE A 11 38.77 -14.19 13.74
CA PHE A 11 38.21 -14.45 12.42
C PHE A 11 37.13 -15.53 12.46
N PHE A 12 37.41 -16.68 13.07
CA PHE A 12 36.47 -17.80 13.08
C PHE A 12 35.29 -17.64 14.06
N LEU A 13 35.45 -16.89 15.15
CA LEU A 13 34.36 -16.65 16.10
C LEU A 13 33.48 -15.45 15.73
N VAL A 14 34.05 -14.38 15.15
CA VAL A 14 33.34 -13.13 14.90
C VAL A 14 32.95 -12.99 13.43
N PHE A 15 33.90 -13.19 12.51
CA PHE A 15 33.67 -12.89 11.09
C PHE A 15 33.07 -14.07 10.33
N PHE A 16 33.62 -15.28 10.51
CA PHE A 16 33.24 -16.48 9.77
C PHE A 16 31.74 -16.82 9.84
N PRO A 17 31.05 -16.74 11.00
CA PRO A 17 29.61 -17.01 11.09
C PRO A 17 28.77 -15.98 10.33
N ASN A 18 29.27 -14.75 10.16
CA ASN A 18 28.58 -13.67 9.47
C ASN A 18 28.80 -13.71 7.95
N ILE A 19 29.85 -14.37 7.45
CA ILE A 19 30.12 -14.47 6.00
C ILE A 19 28.94 -15.11 5.25
N GLY A 20 28.31 -16.13 5.82
CA GLY A 20 27.14 -16.79 5.22
C GLY A 20 25.95 -15.84 5.07
N LYS A 21 25.59 -15.12 6.14
CA LYS A 21 24.51 -14.13 6.14
C LYS A 21 24.81 -12.95 5.22
N ALA A 22 26.03 -12.43 5.25
CA ALA A 22 26.46 -11.36 4.36
C ALA A 22 26.42 -11.76 2.88
N LYS A 23 26.84 -12.99 2.54
CA LYS A 23 26.72 -13.53 1.18
C LYS A 23 25.27 -13.73 0.75
N ALA A 24 24.38 -14.15 1.66
CA ALA A 24 22.96 -14.28 1.36
C ALA A 24 22.36 -12.92 1.04
N LEU A 25 22.58 -11.92 1.92
CA LEU A 25 22.14 -10.55 1.73
C LEU A 25 22.70 -9.92 0.44
N ALA A 26 23.99 -10.10 0.16
CA ALA A 26 24.62 -9.55 -1.04
C ALA A 26 24.14 -10.20 -2.36
N LYS A 27 23.51 -11.37 -2.28
CA LYS A 27 22.87 -12.04 -3.42
C LYS A 27 21.41 -11.66 -3.58
N GLU A 28 20.83 -10.95 -2.61
CA GLU A 28 19.48 -10.43 -2.76
C GLU A 28 19.46 -9.45 -3.93
N PRO A 29 18.39 -9.45 -4.75
CA PRO A 29 18.20 -8.47 -5.80
C PRO A 29 18.30 -7.04 -5.23
N SER A 30 18.63 -6.08 -6.11
CA SER A 30 18.53 -4.66 -5.78
C SER A 30 17.17 -4.37 -5.13
N LEU A 31 17.17 -3.59 -4.04
CA LEU A 31 15.95 -3.19 -3.33
C LEU A 31 15.01 -2.41 -4.25
N ILE A 32 15.58 -1.59 -5.14
CA ILE A 32 14.83 -0.94 -6.21
C ILE A 32 14.79 -1.83 -7.45
N ASP A 33 13.60 -2.10 -7.96
CA ASP A 33 13.38 -2.85 -9.18
C ASP A 33 13.30 -1.93 -10.41
N GLN A 34 13.29 -2.52 -11.60
CA GLN A 34 13.20 -1.76 -12.85
C GLN A 34 11.89 -0.97 -12.97
N ALA A 35 10.82 -1.42 -12.32
CA ALA A 35 9.52 -0.75 -12.37
C ALA A 35 9.58 0.61 -11.66
N TRP A 36 10.13 0.64 -10.45
CA TRP A 36 10.36 1.88 -9.70
C TRP A 36 11.37 2.78 -10.40
N TYR A 37 12.50 2.23 -10.86
CA TYR A 37 13.53 3.02 -11.54
C TYR A 37 12.97 3.77 -12.76
N SER A 38 12.39 3.04 -13.72
CA SER A 38 11.84 3.62 -14.95
C SER A 38 10.65 4.56 -14.71
N SER A 39 9.85 4.32 -13.66
CA SER A 39 8.74 5.21 -13.32
C SER A 39 9.22 6.53 -12.71
N LEU A 40 10.35 6.52 -11.99
CA LEU A 40 10.94 7.73 -11.43
C LEU A 40 11.71 8.55 -12.47
N GLU A 41 12.37 7.89 -13.44
CA GLU A 41 12.90 8.57 -14.63
C GLU A 41 11.75 9.23 -15.43
N TRP A 42 10.67 8.49 -15.68
CA TRP A 42 9.49 9.06 -16.33
C TRP A 42 8.97 10.28 -15.59
N LEU A 43 8.87 10.22 -14.26
CA LEU A 43 8.42 11.35 -13.45
C LEU A 43 9.37 12.55 -13.58
N GLN A 44 10.68 12.34 -13.61
CA GLN A 44 11.67 13.40 -13.81
C GLN A 44 11.45 14.13 -15.14
N ASP A 45 11.20 13.38 -16.21
CA ASP A 45 11.10 13.90 -17.57
C ASP A 45 9.70 14.48 -17.90
N ASN A 46 8.66 14.03 -17.21
CA ASN A 46 7.26 14.30 -17.56
C ASN A 46 6.49 15.10 -16.48
N SER A 47 7.19 15.65 -15.48
CA SER A 47 6.58 16.55 -14.50
C SER A 47 7.31 17.90 -14.44
N PRO A 48 6.62 19.00 -14.10
CA PRO A 48 7.27 20.32 -13.99
C PRO A 48 8.44 20.32 -13.01
N GLU A 49 9.44 21.16 -13.22
CA GLU A 49 10.55 21.31 -12.29
C GLU A 49 10.07 22.00 -10.98
N PRO A 50 10.09 21.32 -9.81
CA PRO A 50 9.54 21.89 -8.57
C PRO A 50 10.32 23.11 -8.07
N PHE A 51 11.61 23.24 -8.38
CA PHE A 51 12.44 24.32 -7.86
C PHE A 51 12.69 25.46 -8.85
N GLY A 52 12.01 25.47 -10.00
CA GLY A 52 12.20 26.44 -11.07
C GLY A 52 13.49 26.24 -11.89
N ALA A 53 14.53 25.63 -11.32
CA ALA A 53 15.78 25.28 -12.00
C ALA A 53 16.18 23.82 -11.68
N PRO A 54 16.50 22.98 -12.70
CA PRO A 54 16.89 21.58 -12.47
C PRO A 54 18.15 21.41 -11.63
N ASP A 55 19.10 22.35 -11.75
CA ASP A 55 20.37 22.32 -11.01
C ASP A 55 20.21 22.63 -9.52
N PHE A 56 19.05 23.13 -9.10
CA PHE A 56 18.76 23.48 -7.72
C PHE A 56 19.03 22.32 -6.75
N TYR A 57 18.75 21.08 -7.19
CA TYR A 57 19.01 19.86 -6.42
C TYR A 57 20.47 19.75 -5.91
N TYR A 58 21.43 20.33 -6.63
CA TYR A 58 22.86 20.28 -6.32
C TYR A 58 23.39 21.50 -5.56
N GLU A 59 22.54 22.49 -5.30
CA GLU A 59 22.96 23.73 -4.65
C GLU A 59 23.14 23.57 -3.13
N LEU A 60 23.87 24.53 -2.54
CA LEU A 60 23.96 24.69 -1.10
C LEU A 60 22.83 25.61 -0.64
N TYR A 61 21.98 25.10 0.24
CA TYR A 61 20.79 25.82 0.69
C TYR A 61 21.06 26.63 1.96
N GLU A 62 20.45 27.82 2.05
CA GLU A 62 20.41 28.60 3.29
C GLU A 62 19.41 27.99 4.29
N THR A 63 19.66 28.23 5.59
CA THR A 63 18.77 27.78 6.68
C THR A 63 18.25 29.00 7.45
N PRO A 64 16.93 29.19 7.62
CA PRO A 64 15.85 28.29 7.19
C PRO A 64 15.65 28.29 5.67
N PHE A 65 15.29 27.14 5.13
CA PHE A 65 15.02 26.98 3.72
C PHE A 65 13.62 27.48 3.37
N HIS A 66 13.50 28.26 2.30
CA HIS A 66 12.23 28.75 1.77
C HIS A 66 11.95 28.11 0.41
N TYR A 67 10.86 27.34 0.32
CA TYR A 67 10.44 26.73 -0.95
C TYR A 67 9.96 27.81 -1.94
N PRO A 68 10.30 27.68 -3.24
CA PRO A 68 9.72 28.54 -4.28
C PRO A 68 8.23 28.23 -4.46
N GLU A 69 7.47 29.16 -5.05
CA GLU A 69 6.04 29.00 -5.31
C GLU A 69 5.73 27.82 -6.25
N THR A 70 6.71 27.40 -7.06
CA THR A 70 6.60 26.25 -7.97
C THR A 70 6.70 24.91 -7.24
N ALA A 71 7.10 24.89 -5.97
CA ALA A 71 7.36 23.66 -5.24
C ALA A 71 6.09 22.85 -5.03
N TYR A 72 6.21 21.53 -5.20
CA TYR A 72 5.14 20.58 -4.94
C TYR A 72 5.69 19.27 -4.39
N GLY A 73 4.84 18.56 -3.66
CA GLY A 73 5.11 17.26 -3.07
C GLY A 73 4.70 16.08 -3.96
N VAL A 74 5.36 14.95 -3.75
CA VAL A 74 5.01 13.65 -4.30
C VAL A 74 4.58 12.73 -3.16
N MET A 75 3.30 12.37 -3.17
CA MET A 75 2.66 11.50 -2.19
C MET A 75 2.99 10.04 -2.51
N SER A 76 3.61 9.35 -1.57
CA SER A 76 3.96 7.92 -1.70
C SER A 76 4.17 7.34 -0.31
N TRP A 77 4.16 6.02 -0.18
CA TRP A 77 4.52 5.40 1.10
C TRP A 77 5.95 5.75 1.50
N TRP A 78 6.18 5.97 2.80
CA TRP A 78 7.42 6.58 3.30
C TRP A 78 8.69 5.80 2.91
N ASP A 79 8.60 4.48 2.72
CA ASP A 79 9.69 3.62 2.25
C ASP A 79 10.37 4.17 0.98
N TYR A 80 9.61 4.83 0.10
CA TYR A 80 10.03 5.17 -1.26
C TYR A 80 10.57 6.60 -1.38
N GLY A 81 10.51 7.43 -0.33
CA GLY A 81 10.82 8.86 -0.42
C GLY A 81 12.25 9.15 -0.88
N TYR A 82 13.25 8.37 -0.45
CA TYR A 82 14.61 8.57 -0.93
C TYR A 82 14.80 8.20 -2.40
N TRP A 83 14.04 7.25 -2.94
CA TRP A 83 14.08 6.95 -4.37
C TRP A 83 13.48 8.09 -5.18
N ILE A 84 12.32 8.60 -4.75
CA ILE A 84 11.67 9.77 -5.37
C ILE A 84 12.65 10.94 -5.40
N MET A 85 13.26 11.27 -4.26
CA MET A 85 14.22 12.36 -4.16
C MET A 85 15.46 12.15 -5.04
N ARG A 86 16.04 10.95 -5.06
CA ARG A 86 17.33 10.69 -5.72
C ARG A 86 17.25 10.42 -7.21
N LEU A 87 16.13 9.89 -7.70
CA LEU A 87 15.98 9.47 -9.09
C LEU A 87 15.10 10.45 -9.87
N SER A 88 14.01 10.92 -9.27
CA SER A 88 13.12 11.87 -9.96
C SER A 88 13.45 13.34 -9.68
N HIS A 89 14.33 13.62 -8.71
CA HIS A 89 14.61 14.97 -8.20
C HIS A 89 13.32 15.73 -7.82
N ARG A 90 12.33 15.01 -7.27
CA ARG A 90 11.08 15.59 -6.75
C ARG A 90 11.03 15.49 -5.22
N ILE A 91 10.21 16.33 -4.60
CA ILE A 91 10.10 16.42 -3.14
C ILE A 91 9.13 15.35 -2.64
N PRO A 92 9.57 14.30 -1.93
CA PRO A 92 8.64 13.33 -1.37
C PRO A 92 7.92 13.92 -0.14
N ASN A 93 6.61 13.65 0.00
CA ASN A 93 5.85 14.10 1.16
C ASN A 93 6.24 13.39 2.48
N SER A 94 6.80 12.18 2.37
CA SER A 94 7.39 11.43 3.48
C SER A 94 8.55 10.59 2.97
N ASN A 95 9.48 10.23 3.84
CA ASN A 95 10.69 9.50 3.48
C ASN A 95 11.08 8.48 4.57
N PRO A 96 12.13 7.65 4.36
CA PRO A 96 12.58 6.67 5.35
C PRO A 96 13.02 7.21 6.71
N GLY A 97 13.17 8.52 6.87
CA GLY A 97 13.26 9.17 8.19
C GLY A 97 11.92 9.22 8.96
N GLN A 98 10.83 8.73 8.37
CA GLN A 98 9.48 8.58 8.95
C GLN A 98 8.77 9.90 9.32
N GLY A 99 9.33 11.04 8.93
CA GLY A 99 8.64 12.33 8.99
C GLY A 99 7.34 12.30 8.19
N TYR A 100 6.24 12.75 8.79
CA TYR A 100 4.89 12.75 8.20
C TYR A 100 4.31 11.38 7.80
N ALA A 101 4.95 10.26 8.17
CA ALA A 101 4.49 8.92 7.81
C ALA A 101 3.03 8.65 8.26
N ALA A 102 2.65 9.10 9.47
CA ALA A 102 1.27 8.99 9.96
C ALA A 102 0.26 9.81 9.15
N LYS A 103 0.66 10.96 8.57
CA LYS A 103 -0.20 11.80 7.74
C LYS A 103 -0.38 11.19 6.34
N VAL A 104 0.71 10.71 5.74
CA VAL A 104 0.69 9.92 4.50
C VAL A 104 -0.13 8.64 4.65
N ALA A 105 -0.03 7.97 5.80
CA ALA A 105 -0.85 6.81 6.12
C ALA A 105 -2.35 7.15 6.10
N ARG A 106 -2.73 8.27 6.75
CA ARG A 106 -4.12 8.78 6.74
C ARG A 106 -4.62 9.11 5.33
N PHE A 107 -3.78 9.66 4.45
CA PHE A 107 -4.13 9.84 3.04
C PHE A 107 -4.50 8.50 2.38
N PHE A 108 -3.64 7.49 2.49
CA PHE A 108 -3.84 6.22 1.79
C PHE A 108 -5.04 5.40 2.27
N ILE A 109 -5.44 5.54 3.54
CA ILE A 109 -6.62 4.87 4.10
C ILE A 109 -7.86 5.76 4.15
N ALA A 110 -7.81 6.99 3.63
CA ALA A 110 -8.97 7.86 3.57
C ALA A 110 -10.10 7.16 2.79
N GLN A 111 -11.31 7.22 3.35
CA GLN A 111 -12.47 6.45 2.88
C GLN A 111 -13.26 7.20 1.79
N ASP A 112 -13.11 8.51 1.73
CA ASP A 112 -13.75 9.43 0.78
C ASP A 112 -12.71 10.34 0.11
N GLU A 113 -13.05 10.89 -1.06
CA GLU A 113 -12.14 11.72 -1.83
C GLU A 113 -11.86 13.06 -1.15
N GLU A 114 -12.85 13.64 -0.47
CA GLU A 114 -12.72 14.94 0.20
C GLU A 114 -11.60 14.90 1.26
N THR A 115 -11.63 13.89 2.13
CA THR A 115 -10.60 13.69 3.16
C THR A 115 -9.22 13.45 2.53
N ALA A 116 -9.14 12.68 1.46
CA ALA A 116 -7.88 12.44 0.74
C ALA A 116 -7.33 13.75 0.16
N ASN A 117 -8.19 14.55 -0.46
CA ASN A 117 -7.85 15.84 -1.08
C ASN A 117 -7.38 16.86 -0.05
N GLN A 118 -8.07 16.99 1.09
CA GLN A 118 -7.64 17.86 2.18
C GLN A 118 -6.21 17.53 2.62
N ILE A 119 -5.88 16.24 2.79
CA ILE A 119 -4.51 15.83 3.16
C ILE A 119 -3.53 16.11 2.01
N ALA A 120 -3.91 15.82 0.77
CA ALA A 120 -3.07 16.09 -0.39
C ALA A 120 -2.73 17.60 -0.51
N ASP A 121 -3.71 18.47 -0.28
CA ASP A 121 -3.58 19.92 -0.28
C ASP A 121 -2.70 20.45 0.84
N GLU A 122 -2.93 20.01 2.08
CA GLU A 122 -2.09 20.36 3.22
C GLU A 122 -0.63 19.90 3.05
N MET A 123 -0.41 18.85 2.25
CA MET A 123 0.92 18.35 1.90
C MET A 123 1.45 18.92 0.58
N SER A 124 0.73 19.86 -0.05
CA SER A 124 1.07 20.47 -1.34
C SER A 124 1.40 19.42 -2.42
N SER A 125 0.69 18.29 -2.39
CA SER A 125 0.93 17.16 -3.29
C SER A 125 0.51 17.52 -4.70
N LYS A 126 1.24 17.03 -5.70
CA LYS A 126 0.85 17.11 -7.13
C LYS A 126 0.82 15.76 -7.82
N TYR A 127 1.62 14.81 -7.33
CA TYR A 127 1.62 13.44 -7.84
C TYR A 127 1.47 12.45 -6.69
N VAL A 128 0.83 11.32 -6.98
CA VAL A 128 0.73 10.16 -6.08
C VAL A 128 1.38 8.96 -6.77
N ILE A 129 2.36 8.33 -6.14
CA ILE A 129 3.00 7.10 -6.65
C ILE A 129 2.58 5.93 -5.77
N ILE A 130 2.07 4.87 -6.39
CA ILE A 130 1.61 3.67 -5.70
C ILE A 130 2.18 2.43 -6.39
N ASP A 131 2.78 1.52 -5.62
CA ASP A 131 3.18 0.20 -6.11
C ASP A 131 2.20 -0.90 -5.70
N HIS A 132 2.30 -2.06 -6.35
CA HIS A 132 1.43 -3.20 -6.08
C HIS A 132 1.48 -3.69 -4.63
N ARG A 133 2.57 -3.42 -3.90
CA ARG A 133 2.76 -3.88 -2.53
C ARG A 133 1.96 -3.03 -1.55
N MET A 134 1.79 -1.73 -1.83
CA MET A 134 1.04 -0.79 -0.99
C MET A 134 -0.39 -1.24 -0.67
N PRO A 135 -1.26 -1.57 -1.65
CA PRO A 135 -2.60 -2.09 -1.35
C PRO A 135 -2.60 -3.58 -0.99
N THR A 136 -1.47 -4.29 -1.08
CA THR A 136 -1.42 -5.72 -0.75
C THR A 136 -0.57 -5.95 0.50
N SER A 137 0.66 -6.46 0.34
CA SER A 137 1.54 -6.88 1.43
C SER A 137 1.92 -5.78 2.44
N LYS A 138 1.87 -4.50 2.07
CA LYS A 138 2.20 -3.37 2.95
C LYS A 138 0.97 -2.67 3.51
N PHE A 139 -0.24 -3.04 3.06
CA PHE A 139 -1.46 -2.32 3.42
C PHE A 139 -1.63 -2.25 4.94
N TYR A 140 -1.36 -3.36 5.65
CA TYR A 140 -1.49 -3.44 7.12
C TYR A 140 -0.76 -2.33 7.87
N ALA A 141 0.37 -1.83 7.34
CA ALA A 141 1.15 -0.79 8.00
C ALA A 141 0.43 0.56 7.97
N MET A 142 -0.35 0.85 6.93
CA MET A 142 -1.03 2.14 6.78
C MET A 142 -2.06 2.42 7.89
N PRO A 143 -3.04 1.55 8.20
CA PRO A 143 -3.92 1.77 9.33
C PRO A 143 -3.14 1.82 10.66
N THR A 144 -2.13 0.96 10.86
CA THR A 144 -1.29 1.01 12.07
C THR A 144 -0.61 2.37 12.27
N TRP A 145 0.02 2.92 11.23
CA TRP A 145 0.66 4.25 11.26
C TRP A 145 -0.35 5.39 11.43
N ALA A 146 -1.59 5.20 10.98
CA ALA A 146 -2.69 6.14 11.19
C ALA A 146 -3.35 6.02 12.58
N GLY A 147 -2.91 5.08 13.42
CA GLY A 147 -3.48 4.82 14.75
C GLY A 147 -4.78 4.01 14.73
N ARG A 148 -5.00 3.22 13.67
CA ARG A 148 -6.17 2.34 13.47
C ARG A 148 -5.75 0.87 13.46
N SER A 149 -6.71 -0.03 13.65
CA SER A 149 -6.44 -1.46 13.55
C SER A 149 -6.46 -1.92 12.09
N PRO A 150 -5.46 -2.70 11.62
CA PRO A 150 -5.57 -3.39 10.33
C PRO A 150 -6.77 -4.33 10.25
N ASP A 151 -7.21 -4.85 11.41
CA ASP A 151 -8.37 -5.75 11.51
C ASP A 151 -9.70 -5.05 11.18
N ASP A 152 -9.72 -3.71 11.06
CA ASP A 152 -10.89 -2.96 10.59
C ASP A 152 -11.05 -3.03 9.07
N TYR A 153 -10.02 -3.51 8.35
CA TYR A 153 -9.92 -3.48 6.88
C TYR A 153 -9.88 -4.88 6.26
N PHE A 154 -9.27 -5.84 6.93
CA PHE A 154 -9.22 -7.22 6.48
C PHE A 154 -9.02 -8.18 7.65
N GLY A 155 -9.22 -9.47 7.41
CA GLY A 155 -8.94 -10.50 8.39
C GLY A 155 -8.45 -11.78 7.74
N THR A 156 -7.83 -12.64 8.55
CA THR A 156 -7.49 -14.00 8.14
C THR A 156 -8.61 -14.94 8.56
N TYR A 157 -9.16 -15.66 7.58
CA TYR A 157 -10.18 -16.68 7.75
C TYR A 157 -9.64 -18.03 7.28
N TYR A 158 -10.23 -19.12 7.74
CA TYR A 158 -9.82 -20.47 7.40
C TYR A 158 -10.95 -21.20 6.70
N VAL A 159 -10.67 -21.70 5.49
CA VAL A 159 -11.58 -22.52 4.69
C VAL A 159 -11.29 -23.99 4.98
N PRO A 160 -12.27 -24.78 5.47
CA PRO A 160 -12.12 -26.21 5.62
C PRO A 160 -11.96 -26.90 4.26
N LYS A 161 -10.93 -27.75 4.11
CA LYS A 161 -10.72 -28.60 2.94
C LYS A 161 -11.07 -30.06 3.22
N GLU A 162 -11.20 -30.83 2.14
CA GLU A 162 -11.24 -32.29 2.21
C GLU A 162 -10.03 -32.82 3.00
N GLY A 163 -10.28 -33.70 3.97
CA GLY A 163 -9.24 -34.24 4.84
C GLY A 163 -8.99 -33.46 6.14
N GLY A 164 -9.72 -32.36 6.38
CA GLY A 164 -9.65 -31.61 7.65
C GLY A 164 -8.53 -30.56 7.72
N GLU A 165 -7.82 -30.33 6.61
CA GLU A 165 -6.86 -29.22 6.50
C GLU A 165 -7.61 -27.88 6.45
N LEU A 166 -7.08 -26.88 7.15
CA LEU A 166 -7.62 -25.52 7.15
C LEU A 166 -6.74 -24.62 6.28
N GLN A 167 -7.26 -24.13 5.16
CA GLN A 167 -6.53 -23.19 4.31
C GLN A 167 -6.77 -21.75 4.78
N PRO A 168 -5.72 -20.98 5.14
CA PRO A 168 -5.87 -19.57 5.43
C PRO A 168 -6.16 -18.77 4.17
N VAL A 169 -7.08 -17.82 4.27
CA VAL A 169 -7.43 -16.84 3.23
C VAL A 169 -7.51 -15.45 3.85
N SER A 170 -6.88 -14.47 3.21
CA SER A 170 -7.12 -13.06 3.53
C SER A 170 -8.48 -12.65 2.97
N PHE A 171 -9.32 -12.06 3.81
CA PHE A 171 -10.64 -11.58 3.43
C PHE A 171 -10.69 -10.07 3.70
N PHE A 172 -10.88 -9.29 2.64
CA PHE A 172 -10.87 -7.84 2.68
C PHE A 172 -12.30 -7.31 2.81
N TYR A 173 -12.51 -6.34 3.69
CA TYR A 173 -13.83 -5.75 3.98
C TYR A 173 -14.08 -4.50 3.14
N PRO A 174 -15.31 -3.96 3.08
CA PRO A 174 -15.62 -2.73 2.34
C PRO A 174 -14.66 -1.56 2.62
N SER A 175 -14.25 -1.37 3.88
CA SER A 175 -13.29 -0.34 4.30
C SER A 175 -11.91 -0.44 3.62
N TYR A 176 -11.45 -1.65 3.30
CA TYR A 176 -10.26 -1.85 2.48
C TYR A 176 -10.48 -1.34 1.06
N TYR A 177 -11.58 -1.72 0.41
CA TYR A 177 -11.89 -1.32 -0.96
C TYR A 177 -12.12 0.18 -1.10
N SER A 178 -12.72 0.81 -0.09
CA SER A 178 -12.94 2.26 -0.03
C SER A 178 -11.68 3.08 0.26
N SER A 179 -10.57 2.43 0.68
CA SER A 179 -9.32 3.14 0.95
C SER A 179 -8.74 3.75 -0.33
N THR A 180 -8.32 5.01 -0.26
CA THR A 180 -7.74 5.76 -1.39
C THR A 180 -6.64 4.99 -2.14
N VAL A 181 -5.73 4.30 -1.42
CA VAL A 181 -4.67 3.49 -2.05
C VAL A 181 -5.23 2.35 -2.90
N VAL A 182 -6.33 1.73 -2.48
CA VAL A 182 -6.99 0.63 -3.19
C VAL A 182 -7.80 1.18 -4.36
N ARG A 183 -8.59 2.24 -4.15
CA ARG A 183 -9.36 2.93 -5.20
C ARG A 183 -8.45 3.39 -6.34
N LEU A 184 -7.32 4.02 -6.03
CA LEU A 184 -6.35 4.44 -7.04
C LEU A 184 -5.66 3.25 -7.71
N TYR A 185 -5.01 2.37 -6.94
CA TYR A 185 -4.15 1.36 -7.56
C TYR A 185 -4.92 0.16 -8.14
N ASN A 186 -5.91 -0.41 -7.44
CA ASN A 186 -6.64 -1.58 -7.93
C ASN A 186 -7.68 -1.20 -9.00
N PHE A 187 -8.26 0.00 -8.92
CA PHE A 187 -9.40 0.42 -9.75
C PHE A 187 -9.14 1.66 -10.62
N ASP A 188 -7.90 2.14 -10.69
CA ASP A 188 -7.49 3.33 -11.47
C ASP A 188 -8.26 4.61 -11.11
N GLY A 189 -8.85 4.69 -9.91
CA GLY A 189 -9.73 5.79 -9.49
C GLY A 189 -11.08 5.81 -10.21
N LYS A 190 -11.45 4.76 -10.95
CA LYS A 190 -12.73 4.69 -11.66
C LYS A 190 -13.87 4.30 -10.73
N ALA A 191 -15.09 4.66 -11.12
CA ALA A 191 -16.29 4.13 -10.48
C ALA A 191 -16.36 2.61 -10.71
N MET A 192 -16.78 1.88 -9.68
CA MET A 192 -16.94 0.43 -9.71
C MET A 192 -18.35 0.08 -9.23
N LEU A 193 -19.00 -0.82 -9.95
CA LEU A 193 -20.24 -1.47 -9.52
C LEU A 193 -19.95 -2.97 -9.40
N PRO A 194 -20.13 -3.58 -8.20
CA PRO A 194 -19.98 -5.02 -8.05
C PRO A 194 -21.06 -5.76 -8.85
N GLU A 195 -20.70 -6.86 -9.51
CA GLU A 195 -21.69 -7.78 -10.11
C GLU A 195 -22.45 -8.54 -9.03
N GLU A 196 -21.77 -8.85 -7.93
CA GLU A 196 -22.30 -9.53 -6.75
C GLU A 196 -21.55 -9.07 -5.49
N THR A 197 -22.23 -9.13 -4.35
CA THR A 197 -21.68 -8.87 -3.03
C THR A 197 -21.64 -10.16 -2.23
N LEU A 198 -20.43 -10.58 -1.83
CA LEU A 198 -20.21 -11.80 -1.05
C LEU A 198 -20.33 -11.51 0.46
N VAL A 199 -21.14 -12.33 1.13
CA VAL A 199 -21.19 -12.45 2.60
C VAL A 199 -20.63 -13.81 2.98
N ILE A 200 -19.74 -13.84 3.96
CA ILE A 200 -19.34 -15.09 4.60
C ILE A 200 -19.92 -15.17 6.01
N SER A 201 -20.32 -16.37 6.42
CA SER A 201 -20.57 -16.69 7.82
C SER A 201 -19.36 -17.39 8.42
N TYR A 202 -19.08 -17.16 9.69
CA TYR A 202 -17.93 -17.76 10.35
C TYR A 202 -18.17 -18.04 11.84
N GLN A 203 -17.32 -18.91 12.38
CA GLN A 203 -17.23 -19.18 13.81
C GLN A 203 -15.81 -18.95 14.32
N GLU A 204 -15.69 -18.52 15.57
CA GLU A 204 -14.39 -18.44 16.24
C GLU A 204 -14.12 -19.75 16.98
N LYS A 205 -12.97 -20.35 16.69
CA LYS A 205 -12.51 -21.59 17.30
C LYS A 205 -11.16 -21.39 17.97
N LEU A 206 -10.83 -22.33 18.85
CA LEU A 206 -9.53 -22.45 19.48
C LEU A 206 -8.80 -23.65 18.87
N SER A 207 -7.58 -23.44 18.41
CA SER A 207 -6.67 -24.54 18.03
C SER A 207 -6.24 -25.35 19.26
N GLN A 208 -5.61 -26.50 19.04
CA GLN A 208 -5.06 -27.33 20.13
C GLN A 208 -3.98 -26.56 20.91
N GLU A 209 -3.29 -25.64 20.25
CA GLU A 209 -2.24 -24.77 20.80
C GLU A 209 -2.80 -23.52 21.51
N GLY A 210 -4.12 -23.36 21.61
CA GLY A 210 -4.74 -22.23 22.29
C GLY A 210 -4.82 -20.94 21.46
N VAL A 211 -4.52 -20.99 20.16
CA VAL A 211 -4.63 -19.85 19.24
C VAL A 211 -6.06 -19.75 18.71
N ARG A 212 -6.68 -18.58 18.81
CA ARG A 212 -8.00 -18.31 18.24
C ARG A 212 -7.92 -18.15 16.72
N TYR A 213 -8.86 -18.71 15.98
CA TYR A 213 -9.00 -18.54 14.53
C TYR A 213 -10.45 -18.43 14.10
N LYS A 214 -10.68 -17.81 12.93
CA LYS A 214 -12.00 -17.65 12.32
C LYS A 214 -12.17 -18.69 11.21
N GLU A 215 -13.06 -19.66 11.41
CA GLU A 215 -13.37 -20.68 10.41
C GLU A 215 -14.62 -20.28 9.63
N ILE A 216 -14.54 -20.29 8.30
CA ILE A 216 -15.70 -20.02 7.43
C ILE A 216 -16.67 -21.20 7.50
N THR A 217 -17.93 -20.90 7.78
CA THR A 217 -19.01 -21.88 7.90
C THR A 217 -19.97 -21.87 6.71
N GLY A 218 -19.96 -20.79 5.92
CA GLY A 218 -20.80 -20.66 4.74
C GLY A 218 -20.51 -19.36 3.99
N SER A 219 -21.08 -19.26 2.79
CA SER A 219 -20.96 -18.10 1.92
C SER A 219 -22.24 -17.93 1.11
N GLU A 220 -22.69 -16.69 1.00
CA GLU A 220 -23.87 -16.29 0.22
C GLU A 220 -23.51 -15.08 -0.66
N THR A 221 -24.09 -15.01 -1.85
CA THR A 221 -23.88 -13.91 -2.81
C THR A 221 -25.19 -13.17 -3.05
N PHE A 222 -25.13 -11.85 -3.06
CA PHE A 222 -26.26 -10.96 -3.26
C PHE A 222 -26.06 -10.09 -4.50
N SER A 223 -27.15 -9.63 -5.12
CA SER A 223 -27.05 -8.81 -6.33
C SER A 223 -26.60 -7.38 -6.03
N THR A 224 -26.82 -6.93 -4.79
CA THR A 224 -26.47 -5.58 -4.33
C THR A 224 -25.85 -5.61 -2.93
N TYR A 225 -25.13 -4.53 -2.61
CA TYR A 225 -24.54 -4.35 -1.29
C TYR A 225 -25.63 -4.18 -0.21
N GLU A 226 -26.72 -3.49 -0.55
CA GLU A 226 -27.86 -3.25 0.32
C GLU A 226 -28.61 -4.56 0.65
N GLU A 227 -28.76 -5.47 -0.33
CA GLU A 227 -29.31 -6.81 -0.08
C GLU A 227 -28.43 -7.62 0.87
N ALA A 228 -27.10 -7.56 0.70
CA ALA A 228 -26.15 -8.22 1.59
C ALA A 228 -26.22 -7.67 3.02
N GLU A 229 -26.32 -6.35 3.19
CA GLU A 229 -26.50 -5.72 4.50
C GLU A 229 -27.83 -6.11 5.14
N ALA A 230 -28.93 -6.08 4.37
CA ALA A 230 -30.25 -6.51 4.84
C ALA A 230 -30.26 -7.98 5.26
N TYR A 231 -29.57 -8.85 4.51
CA TYR A 231 -29.40 -10.25 4.88
C TYR A 231 -28.71 -10.39 6.23
N ILE A 232 -27.57 -9.70 6.45
CA ILE A 232 -26.84 -9.74 7.74
C ILE A 232 -27.71 -9.23 8.88
N LEU A 233 -28.41 -8.10 8.69
CA LEU A 233 -29.30 -7.51 9.69
C LEU A 233 -30.50 -8.40 10.05
N SER A 234 -30.93 -9.28 9.13
CA SER A 234 -32.01 -10.24 9.36
C SER A 234 -31.59 -11.48 10.16
N GLN A 235 -30.29 -11.72 10.38
CA GLN A 235 -29.81 -12.89 11.10
C GLN A 235 -29.94 -12.69 12.63
N GLU A 236 -30.66 -13.58 13.31
CA GLU A 236 -30.83 -13.52 14.77
C GLU A 236 -29.56 -13.91 15.54
N SER A 237 -28.68 -14.71 14.93
CA SER A 237 -27.44 -15.19 15.54
C SER A 237 -26.41 -15.57 14.48
N GLY A 238 -25.15 -15.70 14.90
CA GLY A 238 -24.01 -16.01 14.03
C GLY A 238 -23.10 -14.79 13.81
N LYS A 239 -21.98 -15.00 13.12
CA LYS A 239 -21.06 -13.94 12.72
C LYS A 239 -20.98 -13.90 11.20
N TYR A 240 -21.25 -12.74 10.64
CA TYR A 240 -21.28 -12.52 9.19
C TYR A 240 -20.43 -11.31 8.85
N VAL A 241 -19.84 -11.32 7.65
CA VAL A 241 -19.09 -10.17 7.16
C VAL A 241 -19.17 -10.10 5.64
N ILE A 242 -19.37 -8.89 5.12
CA ILE A 242 -19.26 -8.58 3.69
C ILE A 242 -17.78 -8.42 3.36
N GLY A 243 -17.36 -8.96 2.23
CA GLY A 243 -16.00 -8.78 1.76
C GLY A 243 -15.69 -9.59 0.52
N ASN A 244 -14.42 -9.62 0.16
CA ASN A 244 -13.94 -10.50 -0.90
C ASN A 244 -12.49 -10.91 -0.59
N SER A 245 -12.11 -12.14 -0.94
CA SER A 245 -10.72 -12.61 -0.82
C SER A 245 -9.82 -12.14 -1.97
N ASN A 246 -10.43 -11.67 -3.06
CA ASN A 246 -9.74 -11.08 -4.20
C ASN A 246 -9.72 -9.54 -4.09
N PRO A 247 -8.56 -8.91 -3.81
CA PRO A 247 -8.45 -7.46 -3.67
C PRO A 247 -8.79 -6.67 -4.95
N LEU A 248 -8.88 -7.34 -6.10
CA LEU A 248 -9.22 -6.73 -7.40
C LEU A 248 -10.71 -6.84 -7.74
N VAL A 249 -11.54 -7.36 -6.82
CA VAL A 249 -12.99 -7.50 -6.99
C VAL A 249 -13.67 -6.86 -5.77
N THR A 250 -14.17 -5.63 -5.94
CA THR A 250 -14.86 -4.93 -4.86
C THR A 250 -16.22 -5.58 -4.58
N PRO A 251 -16.62 -5.76 -3.31
CA PRO A 251 -17.96 -6.18 -2.91
C PRO A 251 -18.92 -5.00 -2.69
N VAL A 252 -18.44 -3.75 -2.83
CA VAL A 252 -19.19 -2.51 -2.58
C VAL A 252 -19.08 -1.58 -3.79
N PRO A 253 -20.12 -0.80 -4.13
CA PRO A 253 -20.01 0.29 -5.09
C PRO A 253 -18.91 1.28 -4.68
N LEU A 254 -18.10 1.71 -5.65
CA LEU A 254 -17.09 2.74 -5.45
C LEU A 254 -17.37 3.89 -6.39
N GLU A 255 -17.38 5.11 -5.85
CA GLU A 255 -17.48 6.31 -6.67
C GLU A 255 -16.17 6.57 -7.40
N LYS A 256 -16.25 7.29 -8.52
CA LYS A 256 -15.07 7.78 -9.23
C LYS A 256 -14.32 8.80 -8.37
N LEU A 257 -13.00 8.73 -8.41
CA LEU A 257 -12.12 9.78 -7.88
C LEU A 257 -11.93 10.83 -8.98
N GLU A 258 -12.50 12.01 -8.80
CA GLU A 258 -12.51 13.07 -9.82
C GLU A 258 -11.19 13.84 -9.90
N HIS A 259 -10.41 13.86 -8.82
CA HIS A 259 -9.22 14.71 -8.68
C HIS A 259 -7.91 13.96 -8.94
N TYR A 260 -7.97 12.68 -9.30
CA TYR A 260 -6.78 11.85 -9.54
C TYR A 260 -6.78 11.28 -10.95
N LYS A 261 -5.83 11.74 -11.77
CA LYS A 261 -5.67 11.27 -13.13
C LYS A 261 -4.49 10.29 -13.22
N LEU A 262 -4.73 9.06 -13.64
CA LEU A 262 -3.66 8.13 -13.97
C LEU A 262 -2.84 8.67 -15.15
N VAL A 263 -1.55 8.93 -14.95
CA VAL A 263 -0.65 9.51 -15.96
C VAL A 263 0.47 8.57 -16.38
N HIS A 264 0.81 7.56 -15.57
CA HIS A 264 1.83 6.57 -15.90
C HIS A 264 1.56 5.20 -15.29
N GLN A 265 1.96 4.15 -16.01
CA GLN A 265 1.97 2.77 -15.57
C GLN A 265 3.28 2.11 -15.99
N SER A 266 3.93 1.38 -15.08
CA SER A 266 5.16 0.67 -15.40
C SER A 266 4.91 -0.48 -16.39
N ALA A 267 5.79 -0.68 -17.37
CA ALA A 267 5.75 -1.84 -18.26
C ALA A 267 6.00 -3.17 -17.52
N ALA A 268 6.86 -3.12 -16.49
CA ALA A 268 7.05 -4.25 -15.58
C ALA A 268 5.77 -4.51 -14.78
N THR A 269 5.44 -5.79 -14.60
CA THR A 269 4.22 -6.23 -13.93
C THR A 269 4.50 -7.11 -12.72
N ALA A 270 3.56 -7.15 -11.78
CA ALA A 270 3.58 -7.98 -10.59
C ALA A 270 2.35 -8.90 -10.53
N PRO A 271 2.45 -10.10 -9.92
CA PRO A 271 1.28 -10.95 -9.72
C PRO A 271 0.46 -10.44 -8.52
N VAL A 272 -0.83 -10.18 -8.74
CA VAL A 272 -1.81 -9.86 -7.69
C VAL A 272 -3.07 -10.68 -7.96
N ALA A 273 -3.46 -11.52 -7.00
CA ALA A 273 -4.66 -12.36 -7.09
C ALA A 273 -4.80 -13.13 -8.42
N GLY A 274 -3.70 -13.73 -8.90
CA GLY A 274 -3.67 -14.49 -10.16
C GLY A 274 -3.62 -13.66 -11.44
N LYS A 275 -3.71 -12.32 -11.35
CA LYS A 275 -3.58 -11.39 -12.49
C LYS A 275 -2.21 -10.71 -12.49
N ARG A 276 -1.74 -10.32 -13.68
CA ARG A 276 -0.54 -9.48 -13.85
C ARG A 276 -0.98 -8.02 -13.95
N VAL A 277 -0.52 -7.19 -13.02
CA VAL A 277 -0.84 -5.75 -12.96
C VAL A 277 0.43 -4.91 -13.05
N PRO A 278 0.40 -3.66 -13.54
CA PRO A 278 1.57 -2.78 -13.54
C PRO A 278 2.17 -2.64 -12.15
N SER A 279 3.46 -2.90 -11.98
CA SER A 279 4.11 -2.88 -10.65
C SER A 279 4.02 -1.52 -9.95
N VAL A 280 4.07 -0.41 -10.70
CA VAL A 280 3.97 0.97 -10.21
C VAL A 280 2.98 1.76 -11.08
N LYS A 281 2.19 2.62 -10.44
CA LYS A 281 1.30 3.60 -11.09
C LYS A 281 1.56 5.00 -10.52
N ILE A 282 1.46 6.02 -11.37
CA ILE A 282 1.55 7.42 -10.98
C ILE A 282 0.26 8.14 -11.37
N PHE A 283 -0.30 8.88 -10.42
CA PHE A 283 -1.47 9.71 -10.58
C PHE A 283 -1.08 11.18 -10.42
N GLU A 284 -1.60 12.05 -11.28
CA GLU A 284 -1.58 13.49 -11.06
C GLU A 284 -2.79 13.88 -10.21
N TYR A 285 -2.55 14.59 -9.11
CA TYR A 285 -3.59 15.20 -8.28
C TYR A 285 -3.91 16.59 -8.85
N VAL A 286 -5.12 16.74 -9.36
CA VAL A 286 -5.62 17.99 -9.96
C VAL A 286 -6.47 18.69 -8.92
N LYS A 287 -5.96 19.77 -8.36
CA LYS A 287 -6.73 20.62 -7.46
C LYS A 287 -7.93 21.19 -8.21
N THR A 288 -9.11 21.11 -7.60
CA THR A 288 -10.23 21.94 -8.02
C THR A 288 -9.83 23.39 -7.76
N VAL A 289 -9.76 24.19 -8.83
CA VAL A 289 -9.66 25.64 -8.65
C VAL A 289 -11.04 26.06 -8.18
N ASP A 290 -11.17 26.42 -6.90
CA ASP A 290 -12.37 27.09 -6.42
C ASP A 290 -12.63 28.29 -7.34
N SER A 291 -13.74 28.22 -8.08
CA SER A 291 -14.23 29.28 -8.97
C SER A 291 -14.88 30.40 -8.18
#